data_AF-A0A7Y2L3Q3-F1
#
_entry.id   AF-A0A7Y2L3Q3-F1
#
_cell.length_a   1.000
_cell.length_b   1.000
_cell.length_c   1.000
_cell.angle_alpha   90.00
_cell.angle_beta   90.00
_cell.angle_gamma   90.00
#
_symmetry.space_group_name_H-M   'P 1'
#
loop_
_entity.id
_entity.type
_entity.pdbx_description
1 polymer ?
#
loop_
_entity_poly.entity_id
_entity_poly.type
_entity_poly.pdbx_seq_one_letter_code
_entity_poly.pdbx_strand_id
1 'polypeptide(L)' 'MTELARLKFYATQPHVCSYLPDEQATTLFLDPSQPMDVQVYADLSEMGFRRSGDHLYRPHCLK' A
#
# COMPACT_ATOMS: atom_id res chain seq x y z
N MET A 1 -9.41 -3.67 -18.60
CA MET A 1 -7.96 -3.86 -18.37
C MET A 1 -7.56 -2.87 -17.29
N THR A 2 -7.36 -3.32 -16.06
CA THR A 2 -6.90 -2.49 -14.96
C THR A 2 -5.40 -2.22 -15.15
N GLU A 3 -5.04 -0.98 -15.48
CA GLU A 3 -3.64 -0.60 -15.70
C GLU A 3 -3.01 -0.12 -14.38
N LEU A 4 -2.64 -1.08 -13.53
CA LEU A 4 -1.97 -0.81 -12.24
C LEU A 4 -0.66 -0.01 -12.40
N ALA A 5 -0.03 -0.09 -13.58
CA ALA A 5 1.21 0.62 -13.90
C ALA A 5 1.09 2.15 -13.89
N ARG A 6 -0.13 2.71 -13.93
CA ARG A 6 -0.38 4.16 -13.86
C ARG A 6 -0.66 4.68 -12.46
N LEU A 7 -0.75 3.77 -11.48
CA LEU A 7 -1.00 4.16 -10.10
C LEU A 7 0.23 4.85 -9.50
N LYS A 8 0.00 5.93 -8.76
CA LYS A 8 1.05 6.68 -8.06
C LYS A 8 1.08 6.25 -6.61
N PHE A 9 2.28 5.99 -6.12
CA PHE A 9 2.50 5.56 -4.75
C PHE A 9 3.48 6.49 -4.03
N TYR A 10 3.24 6.69 -2.74
CA TYR A 10 4.14 7.37 -1.83
C TYR A 10 4.70 6.36 -0.83
N ALA A 11 5.99 6.47 -0.52
CA ALA A 11 6.63 5.66 0.50
C ALA A 11 6.90 6.50 1.75
N THR A 12 6.64 5.94 2.93
CA THR A 12 7.11 6.54 4.19
C THR A 12 8.62 6.47 4.28
N GLN A 13 9.22 7.23 5.21
CA GLN A 13 10.55 6.89 5.69
C GLN A 13 10.52 5.53 6.44
N PRO A 14 11.68 4.87 6.62
CA PRO A 14 11.79 3.70 7.47
C PRO A 14 11.25 3.98 8.88
N HIS A 15 10.48 3.04 9.41
CA HIS A 15 9.90 3.09 10.76
C HIS A 15 9.85 1.68 11.35
N VAL A 16 9.55 1.55 12.64
CA VAL A 16 9.41 0.25 13.29
C VAL A 16 8.29 -0.57 12.63
N CYS A 17 8.59 -1.81 12.24
CA CYS A 17 7.61 -2.72 11.66
C CYS A 17 6.59 -3.14 12.73
N SER A 18 5.30 -2.96 12.44
CA SER A 18 4.24 -3.37 13.37
C SER A 18 4.01 -4.88 13.47
N TYR A 19 4.58 -5.67 12.54
CA TYR A 19 4.36 -7.13 12.45
C TYR A 19 5.56 -7.95 12.92
N LEU A 20 6.78 -7.41 12.78
CA LEU A 20 8.03 -8.07 13.10
C LEU A 20 8.76 -7.20 14.13
N PRO A 21 8.89 -7.67 15.38
CA PRO A 21 9.69 -7.00 16.38
C PRO A 21 11.12 -6.78 15.87
N ASP A 22 11.71 -5.65 16.25
CA ASP A 22 13.10 -5.26 15.93
C ASP A 22 13.41 -5.03 14.43
N GLU A 23 12.43 -5.17 13.54
CA GLU A 23 12.58 -4.87 12.12
C GLU A 23 12.09 -3.48 11.73
N GLN A 24 12.63 -2.97 10.64
CA GLN A 24 12.13 -1.75 10.01
C GLN A 24 11.17 -2.06 8.86
N ALA A 25 10.22 -1.17 8.65
CA ALA A 25 9.29 -1.18 7.54
C ALA A 25 9.31 0.15 6.79
N THR A 26 9.05 0.05 5.48
CA THR A 26 8.63 1.17 4.66
C THR A 26 7.23 0.86 4.17
N THR A 27 6.30 1.81 4.33
CA THR A 27 4.91 1.60 3.93
C THR A 27 4.63 2.34 2.65
N LEU A 28 4.13 1.63 1.65
CA LEU A 28 3.64 2.19 0.39
C LEU A 28 2.18 2.59 0.55
N PHE A 29 1.83 3.82 0.19
CA PHE A 29 0.47 4.35 0.15
C PHE A 29 0.09 4.64 -1.30
N LEU A 30 -1.12 4.28 -1.68
CA LEU A 30 -1.71 4.76 -2.93
C LEU A 30 -2.06 6.25 -2.77
N ASP A 31 -1.80 7.04 -3.81
CA ASP A 31 -2.23 8.43 -3.86
C ASP A 31 -3.76 8.54 -3.71
N PRO A 32 -4.27 9.20 -2.64
CA PRO A 32 -5.70 9.26 -2.35
C PRO A 32 -6.50 10.08 -3.36
N SER A 33 -5.83 10.87 -4.21
CA SER A 33 -6.49 11.60 -5.30
C SER A 33 -6.87 10.71 -6.48
N GLN A 34 -6.40 9.46 -6.51
CA GLN A 34 -6.72 8.55 -7.60
C GLN A 34 -8.13 7.98 -7.49
N PRO A 35 -8.88 7.94 -8.60
CA PRO A 35 -10.19 7.32 -8.62
C PRO A 35 -10.07 5.82 -8.31
N MET A 36 -10.86 5.37 -7.34
CA MET A 36 -10.86 3.98 -6.92
C MET A 36 -11.90 3.17 -7.71
N ASP A 37 -11.40 2.29 -8.57
CA ASP A 37 -12.22 1.28 -9.24
C ASP A 37 -12.30 0.01 -8.37
N VAL A 38 -13.45 -0.66 -8.34
CA VAL A 38 -13.64 -1.92 -7.61
C VAL A 38 -12.65 -3.00 -8.05
N GLN A 39 -12.34 -3.07 -9.34
CA GLN A 39 -11.36 -4.02 -9.86
C GLN A 39 -9.95 -3.64 -9.42
N VAL A 40 -9.58 -2.35 -9.45
CA VAL A 40 -8.27 -1.89 -8.95
C VAL A 40 -8.12 -2.22 -7.47
N TYR A 41 -9.16 -1.98 -6.68
CA TYR A 41 -9.17 -2.34 -5.27
C TYR A 41 -8.99 -3.84 -5.05
N ALA A 42 -9.70 -4.68 -5.82
CA ALA A 42 -9.56 -6.13 -5.75
C ALA A 42 -8.12 -6.56 -6.06
N ASP A 43 -7.55 -6.09 -7.17
CA ASP A 43 -6.19 -6.39 -7.59
C ASP A 43 -5.16 -5.94 -6.54
N LEU A 44 -5.32 -4.73 -5.97
CA LEU A 44 -4.46 -4.22 -4.90
C LEU A 44 -4.58 -5.04 -3.60
N SER A 45 -5.79 -5.47 -3.25
CA SER A 45 -6.04 -6.31 -2.08
C SER A 45 -5.35 -7.66 -2.21
N GLU A 46 -5.37 -8.27 -3.39
CA GLU A 46 -4.65 -9.52 -3.68
C GLU A 46 -3.13 -9.34 -3.57
N MET A 47 -2.62 -8.15 -3.90
CA MET A 47 -1.20 -7.79 -3.69
C MET A 47 -0.85 -7.45 -2.23
N GLY A 48 -1.81 -7.51 -1.31
CA GLY A 48 -1.61 -7.30 0.12
C GLY A 48 -1.72 -5.85 0.58
N PHE A 49 -2.32 -4.97 -0.23
CA PHE A 49 -2.75 -3.65 0.24
C PHE A 49 -3.93 -3.80 1.22
N ARG A 50 -3.94 -2.94 2.23
CA ARG A 50 -4.95 -2.85 3.29
C ARG A 50 -5.58 -1.46 3.24
N ARG A 51 -6.82 -1.34 3.68
CA ARG A 51 -7.59 -0.09 3.67
C ARG A 51 -7.81 0.45 5.09
N SER A 52 -7.57 1.74 5.28
CA SER A 52 -7.93 2.50 6.48
C SER A 52 -8.59 3.81 6.07
N GLY A 53 -9.92 3.88 6.25
CA GLY A 53 -10.72 4.97 5.68
C GLY A 53 -10.56 5.02 4.16
N ASP A 54 -10.11 6.16 3.63
CA ASP A 54 -9.88 6.35 2.19
C ASP A 54 -8.43 6.05 1.75
N HIS A 55 -7.58 5.62 2.67
CA HIS A 55 -6.18 5.29 2.37
C HIS A 55 -6.01 3.81 2.12
N LEU A 56 -5.31 3.48 1.03
CA LEU A 56 -4.82 2.13 0.74
C LEU A 56 -3.30 2.09 0.94
N TYR A 57 -2.83 1.08 1.64
CA TYR A 57 -1.42 0.99 2.02
C TYR A 57 -0.93 -0.45 2.12
N ARG A 58 0.37 -0.66 1.91
CA ARG A 58 1.04 -1.95 2.08
C ARG A 58 2.36 -1.75 2.84
N PRO A 59 2.48 -2.26 4.08
CA PRO A 59 3.73 -2.24 4.79
C PRO A 59 4.70 -3.26 4.18
N HIS A 60 5.94 -2.85 3.96
CA HIS A 60 7.02 -3.72 3.55
C HIS A 60 8.07 -3.77 4.66
N CYS A 61 8.01 -4.83 5.49
CA CYS A 61 9.02 -5.07 6.50
C CYS A 61 10.24 -5.73 5.86
N LEU A 62 11.41 -5.15 6.13
CA LEU A 62 12.70 -5.72 5.74
C LEU A 62 12.97 -6.89 6.68
N LYS A 63 13.48 -8.00 6.16
CA LYS A 63 13.87 -9.19 6.90
C LYS A 63 15.25 -9.60 6.42
#